data_AF-A0A5Y1YG86-F1
#
_entry.id   AF-A0A5Y1YG86-F1
#
_cell.length_a   1.000
_cell.length_b   1.000
_cell.length_c   1.000
_cell.angle_alpha   90.00
_cell.angle_beta   90.00
_cell.angle_gamma   90.00
#
_symmetry.space_group_name_H-M   'P 1'
#
loop_
_entity.id
_entity.type
_entity.pdbx_description
1 polymer ?
#
loop_
_entity_poly.entity_id
_entity_poly.type
_entity_poly.pdbx_seq_one_letter_code
_entity_poly.pdbx_strand_id
1 'polypeptide(L)'
;MLDNVKINDFISDAFEDTLHAKRIASLANAVQGAIHSCSLAIHAIGSGLAQANRTNRKYAIKQVDRLLSNKKIDVQELLDYWVNFIITDKKEIVVSMDWTDFDSDNQCTIILSQQTNHGRNTPLLWKTYKKTELKGHRSEYENKILEKLHSSLPEGVKVTIVADRGFSDCAKYELIDDKLGFDYIIRIKSNTYVSNENSEPCKIIDITSPGVRAKTLNNMYITSQKKHINKIVCVKKKDMKEAWCI
;
A
#
# COMPACT_ATOMS: atom_id res chain seq x y z
N MET A 1 -22.96 -17.36 5.90
CA MET A 1 -22.18 -16.85 7.05
C MET A 1 -20.83 -17.55 6.98
N LEU A 2 -19.72 -16.81 7.05
CA LEU A 2 -18.37 -17.43 6.97
C LEU A 2 -18.17 -18.39 8.14
N ASP A 3 -17.71 -19.61 7.84
CA ASP A 3 -17.44 -20.64 8.83
C ASP A 3 -16.09 -20.36 9.52
N ASN A 4 -16.04 -20.54 10.85
CA ASN A 4 -14.82 -20.36 11.63
C ASN A 4 -13.71 -21.29 11.14
N VAL A 5 -14.05 -22.50 10.70
CA VAL A 5 -13.08 -23.46 10.12
C VAL A 5 -12.37 -22.84 8.93
N LYS A 6 -13.13 -22.27 7.97
CA LYS A 6 -12.54 -21.62 6.79
C LYS A 6 -11.67 -20.41 7.13
N ILE A 7 -12.06 -19.63 8.14
CA ILE A 7 -11.26 -18.49 8.61
C ILE A 7 -9.97 -19.01 9.24
N ASN A 8 -10.05 -20.09 10.03
CA ASN A 8 -8.91 -20.70 10.68
C ASN A 8 -7.92 -21.27 9.66
N ASP A 9 -8.42 -22.02 8.67
CA ASP A 9 -7.62 -22.60 7.59
C ASP A 9 -6.88 -21.48 6.83
N PHE A 10 -7.59 -20.42 6.42
CA PHE A 10 -6.98 -19.27 5.74
C PHE A 10 -5.87 -18.59 6.54
N ILE A 11 -6.06 -18.41 7.86
CA ILE A 11 -5.04 -17.80 8.73
C ILE A 11 -3.89 -18.78 8.98
N SER A 12 -4.17 -20.09 8.99
CA SER A 12 -3.15 -21.13 9.16
C SER A 12 -2.26 -21.17 7.92
N ASP A 13 -2.83 -21.20 6.73
CA ASP A 13 -2.07 -21.17 5.47
C ASP A 13 -1.11 -19.96 5.39
N ALA A 14 -1.48 -18.83 6.00
CA ALA A 14 -0.65 -17.64 6.02
C ALA A 14 0.43 -17.63 7.11
N PHE A 15 0.21 -18.32 8.25
CA PHE A 15 1.00 -18.10 9.47
C PHE A 15 1.35 -19.35 10.30
N GLU A 16 1.04 -20.56 9.85
CA GLU A 16 1.28 -21.79 10.63
C GLU A 16 2.74 -22.00 11.01
N ASP A 17 3.67 -21.59 10.14
CA ASP A 17 5.11 -21.69 10.38
C ASP A 17 5.65 -20.66 11.38
N THR A 18 4.83 -19.71 11.84
CA THR A 18 5.27 -18.55 12.64
C THR A 18 4.48 -18.38 13.93
N LEU A 19 3.19 -18.66 13.89
CA LEU A 19 2.28 -18.48 15.00
C LEU A 19 1.88 -19.83 15.60
N HIS A 20 2.05 -19.96 16.91
CA HIS A 20 1.49 -21.09 17.65
C HIS A 20 -0.02 -21.21 17.39
N ALA A 21 -0.53 -22.43 17.20
CA ALA A 21 -1.93 -22.73 16.86
C ALA A 21 -2.98 -21.98 17.71
N LYS A 22 -2.75 -21.83 19.02
CA LYS A 22 -3.63 -21.01 19.90
C LYS A 22 -3.73 -19.52 19.50
N ARG A 23 -2.66 -18.92 18.96
CA ARG A 23 -2.67 -17.54 18.44
C ARG A 23 -3.47 -17.46 17.15
N ILE A 24 -3.27 -18.41 16.25
CA ILE A 24 -4.05 -18.57 15.01
C ILE A 24 -5.54 -18.71 15.32
N ALA A 25 -5.91 -19.62 16.22
CA ALA A 25 -7.29 -19.78 16.68
C ALA A 25 -7.86 -18.50 17.31
N SER A 26 -7.04 -17.75 18.05
CA SER A 26 -7.48 -16.47 18.63
C SER A 26 -7.71 -15.40 17.57
N LEU A 27 -6.84 -15.32 16.54
CA LEU A 27 -7.02 -14.43 15.40
C LEU A 27 -8.28 -14.79 14.61
N ALA A 28 -8.48 -16.08 14.30
CA ALA A 28 -9.67 -16.57 13.60
C ALA A 28 -10.97 -16.20 14.32
N ASN A 29 -11.01 -16.41 15.63
CA ASN A 29 -12.14 -16.02 16.47
C ASN A 29 -12.38 -14.49 16.46
N ALA A 30 -11.33 -13.68 16.51
CA ALA A 30 -11.47 -12.22 16.44
C ALA A 30 -11.97 -11.76 15.05
N VAL A 31 -11.47 -12.35 13.96
CA VAL A 31 -11.94 -12.09 12.60
C VAL A 31 -13.41 -12.46 12.45
N GLN A 32 -13.82 -13.64 12.94
CA GLN A 32 -15.22 -14.05 12.96
C GLN A 32 -16.07 -13.04 13.74
N GLY A 33 -15.63 -12.63 14.94
CA GLY A 33 -16.31 -11.63 15.75
C GLY A 33 -16.45 -10.27 15.07
N ALA A 34 -15.43 -9.81 14.37
CA ALA A 34 -15.43 -8.55 13.63
C ALA A 34 -16.39 -8.60 12.43
N ILE A 35 -16.40 -9.70 11.67
CA ILE A 35 -17.33 -9.92 10.55
C ILE A 35 -18.77 -9.95 11.06
N HIS A 36 -19.02 -10.66 12.16
CA HIS A 36 -20.37 -10.79 12.73
C HIS A 36 -20.90 -9.48 13.32
N SER A 37 -20.03 -8.68 13.95
CA SER A 37 -20.42 -7.42 14.57
C SER A 37 -20.39 -6.22 13.62
N CYS A 38 -19.76 -6.36 12.45
CA CYS A 38 -19.45 -5.27 11.53
C CYS A 38 -18.79 -4.08 12.25
N SER A 39 -17.93 -4.35 13.24
CA SER A 39 -17.32 -3.34 14.09
C SER A 39 -15.90 -3.74 14.48
N LEU A 40 -15.04 -2.73 14.64
CA LEU A 40 -13.67 -2.91 15.15
C LEU A 40 -13.56 -2.58 16.66
N ALA A 41 -14.67 -2.24 17.33
CA ALA A 41 -14.65 -2.01 18.77
C ALA A 41 -14.45 -3.35 19.52
N ILE A 42 -13.48 -3.41 20.43
CA ILE A 42 -13.10 -4.64 21.17
C ILE A 42 -14.32 -5.35 21.77
N HIS A 43 -15.20 -4.60 22.44
CA HIS A 43 -16.41 -5.15 23.04
C HIS A 43 -17.42 -5.66 22.01
N ALA A 44 -17.49 -5.04 20.83
CA ALA A 44 -18.39 -5.44 19.75
C ALA A 44 -17.89 -6.72 19.06
N ILE A 45 -16.58 -6.80 18.74
CA ILE A 45 -15.94 -8.02 18.22
C ILE A 45 -16.19 -9.19 19.17
N GLY A 46 -15.92 -9.01 20.47
CA GLY A 46 -16.16 -10.06 21.46
C GLY A 46 -17.63 -10.45 21.59
N SER A 47 -18.56 -9.50 21.41
CA SER A 47 -20.00 -9.78 21.42
C SER A 47 -20.43 -10.55 20.15
N GLY A 48 -19.92 -10.18 18.98
CA GLY A 48 -20.14 -10.89 17.72
C GLY A 48 -19.61 -12.32 17.76
N LEU A 49 -18.41 -12.52 18.34
CA LEU A 49 -17.82 -13.84 18.56
C LEU A 49 -18.68 -14.69 19.51
N ALA A 50 -19.13 -14.10 20.63
CA ALA A 50 -19.99 -14.79 21.58
C ALA A 50 -21.31 -15.24 20.95
N GLN A 51 -21.89 -14.40 20.08
CA GLN A 51 -23.09 -14.74 19.33
C GLN A 51 -22.83 -15.85 18.30
N ALA A 52 -21.72 -15.76 17.56
CA ALA A 52 -21.35 -16.73 16.53
C ALA A 52 -21.13 -18.14 17.11
N ASN A 53 -20.42 -18.23 18.24
CA ASN A 53 -20.00 -19.50 18.82
C ASN A 53 -20.79 -19.91 20.07
N ARG A 54 -21.88 -19.20 20.39
CA ARG A 54 -22.72 -19.42 21.59
C ARG A 54 -21.92 -19.48 22.89
N THR A 55 -20.91 -18.61 23.02
CA THR A 55 -20.05 -18.53 24.21
C THR A 55 -20.45 -17.38 25.12
N ASN A 56 -19.87 -17.33 26.32
CA ASN A 56 -20.13 -16.23 27.25
C ASN A 56 -19.50 -14.92 26.75
N ARG A 57 -20.34 -13.88 26.60
CA ARG A 57 -19.94 -12.55 26.15
C ARG A 57 -18.76 -11.95 26.92
N LYS A 58 -18.75 -12.05 28.25
CA LYS A 58 -17.68 -11.50 29.09
C LYS A 58 -16.33 -12.17 28.79
N TYR A 59 -16.33 -13.47 28.56
CA TYR A 59 -15.10 -14.21 28.24
C TYR A 59 -14.62 -13.96 26.81
N ALA A 60 -15.53 -13.87 25.84
CA ALA A 60 -15.19 -13.55 24.45
C ALA A 60 -14.59 -12.13 24.32
N ILE A 61 -15.16 -11.13 25.01
CA ILE A 61 -14.57 -9.77 25.06
C ILE A 61 -13.15 -9.81 25.64
N LYS A 62 -12.95 -10.53 26.76
CA LYS A 62 -11.61 -10.71 27.34
C LYS A 62 -10.65 -11.43 26.40
N GLN A 63 -11.13 -12.35 25.57
CA GLN A 63 -10.30 -13.05 24.60
C GLN A 63 -9.77 -12.08 23.53
N VAL A 64 -10.64 -11.23 22.98
CA VAL A 64 -10.24 -10.21 21.99
C VAL A 64 -9.29 -9.19 22.59
N ASP A 65 -9.58 -8.70 23.79
CA ASP A 65 -8.70 -7.75 24.51
C ASP A 65 -7.29 -8.32 24.74
N ARG A 66 -7.19 -9.59 25.17
CA ARG A 66 -5.92 -10.30 25.34
C ARG A 66 -5.18 -10.56 24.03
N LEU A 67 -5.91 -10.77 22.93
CA LEU A 67 -5.31 -10.92 21.61
C LEU A 67 -4.62 -9.63 21.18
N LEU A 68 -5.31 -8.50 21.26
CA LEU A 68 -4.79 -7.20 20.81
C LEU A 68 -3.66 -6.66 21.68
N SER A 69 -3.55 -7.14 22.92
CA SER A 69 -2.45 -6.83 23.84
C SER A 69 -1.34 -7.88 23.86
N ASN A 70 -1.42 -8.92 23.01
CA ASN A 70 -0.46 -10.02 23.01
C ASN A 70 0.87 -9.60 22.34
N LYS A 71 1.87 -9.29 23.16
CA LYS A 71 3.23 -8.94 22.70
C LYS A 71 3.94 -10.01 21.88
N LYS A 72 3.43 -11.25 21.86
CA LYS A 72 3.96 -12.33 21.01
C LYS A 72 3.34 -12.34 19.59
N ILE A 73 2.58 -11.30 19.23
CA ILE A 73 2.08 -11.04 17.89
C ILE A 73 2.68 -9.70 17.47
N ASP A 74 3.77 -9.77 16.71
CA ASP A 74 4.35 -8.57 16.10
C ASP A 74 3.78 -8.44 14.68
N VAL A 75 2.92 -7.43 14.48
CA VAL A 75 2.30 -7.18 13.18
C VAL A 75 3.35 -6.86 12.11
N GLN A 76 4.44 -6.17 12.47
CA GLN A 76 5.47 -5.79 11.49
C GLN A 76 6.27 -7.00 10.99
N GLU A 77 6.45 -8.01 11.83
CA GLU A 77 7.05 -9.30 11.41
C GLU A 77 6.04 -10.12 10.60
N LEU A 78 4.78 -10.18 11.04
CA LEU A 78 3.74 -10.94 10.33
C LEU A 78 3.47 -10.40 8.92
N LEU A 79 3.70 -9.11 8.68
CA LEU A 79 3.59 -8.53 7.36
C LEU A 79 4.54 -9.17 6.33
N ASP A 80 5.72 -9.66 6.73
CA ASP A 80 6.63 -10.35 5.80
C ASP A 80 6.01 -11.65 5.28
N TYR A 81 5.44 -12.45 6.19
CA TYR A 81 4.76 -13.70 5.86
C TYR A 81 3.48 -13.45 5.06
N TRP A 82 2.75 -12.39 5.41
CA TRP A 82 1.56 -11.96 4.67
C TRP A 82 1.89 -11.58 3.21
N VAL A 83 2.95 -10.80 2.99
CA VAL A 83 3.38 -10.43 1.63
C VAL A 83 3.72 -11.68 0.82
N ASN A 84 4.49 -12.61 1.38
CA ASN A 84 4.81 -13.87 0.72
C ASN A 84 3.56 -14.70 0.41
N PHE A 85 2.63 -14.82 1.36
CA PHE A 85 1.36 -15.52 1.19
C PHE A 85 0.53 -14.94 0.04
N ILE A 86 0.37 -13.61 -0.02
CA ILE A 86 -0.43 -12.93 -1.06
C ILE A 86 0.22 -12.99 -2.44
N ILE A 87 1.54 -12.84 -2.52
CA ILE A 87 2.26 -12.87 -3.81
C ILE A 87 2.29 -14.29 -4.36
N THR A 88 2.52 -15.28 -3.50
CA THR A 88 2.59 -16.70 -3.86
C THR A 88 3.65 -16.92 -4.96
N ASP A 89 3.24 -17.33 -6.16
CA ASP A 89 4.08 -17.70 -7.30
C ASP A 89 4.16 -16.61 -8.39
N LYS A 90 3.50 -15.47 -8.17
CA LYS A 90 3.47 -14.36 -9.13
C LYS A 90 4.88 -13.88 -9.45
N LYS A 91 5.18 -13.73 -10.73
CA LYS A 91 6.47 -13.22 -11.22
C LYS A 91 6.49 -11.70 -11.40
N GLU A 92 5.32 -11.08 -11.45
CA GLU A 92 5.16 -9.65 -11.63
C GLU A 92 3.93 -9.16 -10.87
N ILE A 93 4.07 -8.02 -10.20
CA ILE A 93 2.97 -7.35 -9.48
C ILE A 93 2.98 -5.85 -9.73
N VAL A 94 1.79 -5.27 -9.73
CA VAL A 94 1.60 -3.82 -9.74
C VAL A 94 1.11 -3.41 -8.35
N VAL A 95 1.80 -2.47 -7.71
CA VAL A 95 1.55 -2.07 -6.33
C VAL A 95 1.18 -0.59 -6.27
N SER A 96 -0.04 -0.30 -5.84
CA SER A 96 -0.48 1.06 -5.52
C SER A 96 0.09 1.51 -4.18
N MET A 97 0.70 2.70 -4.16
CA MET A 97 1.10 3.40 -2.95
C MET A 97 0.20 4.61 -2.73
N ASP A 98 -0.40 4.71 -1.55
CA ASP A 98 -1.29 5.82 -1.21
C ASP A 98 -1.25 6.18 0.28
N TRP A 99 -1.61 7.42 0.59
CA TRP A 99 -1.83 7.90 1.96
C TRP A 99 -3.33 8.09 2.22
N THR A 100 -3.80 7.61 3.36
CA THR A 100 -5.17 7.82 3.83
C THR A 100 -5.17 8.61 5.15
N ASP A 101 -5.94 9.68 5.20
CA ASP A 101 -6.08 10.54 6.37
C ASP A 101 -7.25 10.10 7.27
N PHE A 102 -6.99 10.01 8.57
CA PHE A 102 -8.00 9.77 9.62
C PHE A 102 -7.99 10.97 10.57
N ASP A 103 -8.70 12.04 10.16
CA ASP A 103 -8.71 13.32 10.87
C ASP A 103 -9.22 13.23 12.31
N SER A 104 -10.26 12.43 12.56
CA SER A 104 -10.82 12.19 13.89
C SER A 104 -9.81 11.67 14.90
N ASP A 105 -8.87 10.87 14.42
CA ASP A 105 -7.90 10.14 15.24
C ASP A 105 -6.51 10.78 15.21
N ASN A 106 -6.38 11.91 14.49
CA ASN A 106 -5.12 12.62 14.26
C ASN A 106 -4.04 11.69 13.65
N GLN A 107 -4.44 10.82 12.72
CA GLN A 107 -3.61 9.76 12.14
C GLN A 107 -3.59 9.81 10.61
N CYS A 108 -2.50 9.32 10.03
CA CYS A 108 -2.36 9.04 8.60
C CYS A 108 -1.83 7.63 8.43
N THR A 109 -2.36 6.89 7.46
CA THR A 109 -1.87 5.56 7.12
C THR A 109 -1.31 5.58 5.70
N ILE A 110 -0.07 5.14 5.54
CA ILE A 110 0.48 4.80 4.23
C ILE A 110 0.19 3.33 3.95
N ILE A 111 -0.24 3.01 2.75
CA ILE A 111 -0.58 1.66 2.32
C ILE A 111 0.07 1.33 0.98
N LEU A 112 0.60 0.12 0.89
CA LEU A 112 1.00 -0.55 -0.35
C LEU A 112 0.00 -1.67 -0.62
N SER A 113 -0.68 -1.62 -1.75
CA SER A 113 -1.68 -2.62 -2.12
C SER A 113 -1.41 -3.16 -3.52
N GLN A 114 -1.41 -4.48 -3.66
CA GLN A 114 -1.35 -5.14 -4.96
C GLN A 114 -2.64 -4.86 -5.75
N GLN A 115 -2.50 -4.42 -6.99
CA GLN A 115 -3.61 -4.34 -7.92
C GLN A 115 -3.95 -5.74 -8.46
N THR A 116 -5.24 -6.02 -8.56
CA THR A 116 -5.73 -7.30 -9.06
C THR A 116 -6.61 -7.10 -10.29
N ASN A 117 -6.66 -8.12 -11.14
CA ASN A 117 -7.46 -8.08 -12.37
C ASN A 117 -8.97 -7.98 -12.11
N HIS A 118 -9.43 -8.40 -10.93
CA HIS A 118 -10.84 -8.31 -10.53
C HIS A 118 -11.20 -6.98 -9.85
N GLY A 119 -10.33 -5.97 -9.96
CA GLY A 119 -10.61 -4.58 -9.60
C GLY A 119 -10.62 -4.27 -8.10
N ARG A 120 -10.18 -5.20 -7.25
CA ARG A 120 -10.02 -4.95 -5.81
C ARG A 120 -8.55 -5.04 -5.44
N ASN A 121 -7.99 -3.95 -4.93
CA ASN A 121 -6.62 -3.97 -4.47
C ASN A 121 -6.53 -4.80 -3.18
N THR A 122 -5.50 -5.64 -3.08
CA THR A 122 -5.20 -6.45 -1.90
C THR A 122 -4.09 -5.76 -1.12
N PRO A 123 -4.33 -5.34 0.14
CA PRO A 123 -3.28 -4.74 0.98
C PRO A 123 -2.10 -5.69 1.16
N LEU A 124 -0.88 -5.18 0.93
CA LEU A 124 0.37 -5.88 1.19
C LEU A 124 1.01 -5.38 2.48
N LEU A 125 1.22 -4.07 2.58
CA LEU A 125 1.85 -3.43 3.73
C LEU A 125 1.09 -2.15 4.08
N TRP A 126 1.04 -1.83 5.36
CA TRP A 126 0.54 -0.54 5.81
C TRP A 126 1.21 -0.12 7.11
N LYS A 127 1.23 1.19 7.34
CA LYS A 127 1.70 1.76 8.60
C LYS A 127 0.99 3.05 8.92
N THR A 128 0.54 3.15 10.17
CA THR A 128 -0.16 4.32 10.69
C THR A 128 0.79 5.16 11.52
N TYR A 129 0.78 6.47 11.28
CA TYR A 129 1.57 7.47 11.97
C TYR A 129 0.65 8.55 12.54
N LYS A 130 1.08 9.24 13.59
CA LYS A 130 0.38 10.46 14.03
C LYS A 130 0.65 11.58 13.02
N LYS A 131 -0.36 12.40 12.71
CA LYS A 131 -0.22 13.55 11.80
C LYS A 131 0.88 14.52 12.22
N THR A 132 1.05 14.70 13.53
CA THR A 132 2.10 15.55 14.10
C THR A 132 3.51 15.06 13.77
N GLU A 133 3.70 13.75 13.60
CA GLU A 133 4.99 13.12 13.27
C GLU A 133 5.23 13.08 11.75
N LEU A 134 4.23 13.41 10.93
CA LEU A 134 4.32 13.37 9.46
C LEU A 134 5.03 14.59 8.88
N LYS A 135 4.93 15.75 9.54
CA LYS A 135 5.49 17.01 9.05
C LYS A 135 7.01 16.90 8.95
N GLY A 136 7.54 16.96 7.73
CA GLY A 136 8.98 16.84 7.44
C GLY A 136 9.51 15.41 7.29
N HIS A 137 8.73 14.39 7.68
CA HIS A 137 9.16 12.97 7.65
C HIS A 137 8.43 12.12 6.60
N ARG A 138 7.50 12.70 5.85
CA ARG A 138 6.68 11.96 4.87
C ARG A 138 7.52 11.14 3.89
N SER A 139 8.56 11.73 3.29
CA SER A 139 9.45 11.00 2.37
C SER A 139 10.20 9.86 3.07
N GLU A 140 10.59 10.03 4.32
CA GLU A 140 11.27 8.99 5.10
C GLU A 140 10.34 7.78 5.33
N TYR A 141 9.07 8.02 5.66
CA TYR A 141 8.10 6.95 5.88
C TYR A 141 7.73 6.22 4.59
N GLU A 142 7.64 6.95 3.48
CA GLU A 142 7.45 6.38 2.14
C GLU A 142 8.64 5.48 1.76
N ASN A 143 9.86 5.93 1.99
CA ASN A 143 11.06 5.12 1.74
C ASN A 143 11.07 3.85 2.60
N LYS A 144 10.78 3.98 3.90
CA LYS A 144 10.76 2.84 4.83
C LYS A 144 9.76 1.75 4.44
N ILE A 145 8.57 2.13 3.95
CA ILE A 145 7.59 1.11 3.55
C ILE A 145 7.95 0.46 2.20
N LEU A 146 8.61 1.18 1.29
CA LEU A 146 9.14 0.61 0.04
C LEU A 146 10.31 -0.34 0.30
N GLU A 147 11.23 0.03 1.20
CA GLU A 147 12.32 -0.84 1.65
C GLU A 147 11.78 -2.10 2.33
N LYS A 148 10.75 -1.95 3.17
CA LYS A 148 10.05 -3.09 3.78
C LYS A 148 9.38 -3.97 2.72
N LEU A 149 8.75 -3.39 1.70
CA LEU A 149 8.21 -4.18 0.59
C LEU A 149 9.33 -5.01 -0.03
N HIS A 150 10.41 -4.37 -0.46
CA HIS A 150 11.54 -5.04 -1.08
C HIS A 150 12.10 -6.18 -0.23
N SER A 151 12.29 -5.98 1.08
CA SER A 151 12.81 -7.04 1.94
C SER A 151 11.80 -8.18 2.21
N SER A 152 10.51 -7.95 1.95
CA SER A 152 9.44 -8.95 2.14
C SER A 152 9.17 -9.78 0.89
N LEU A 153 9.65 -9.36 -0.29
CA LEU A 153 9.32 -9.99 -1.56
C LEU A 153 10.02 -11.35 -1.72
N PRO A 154 9.34 -12.35 -2.33
CA PRO A 154 10.02 -13.51 -2.87
C PRO A 154 11.05 -13.12 -3.94
N GLU A 155 12.09 -13.93 -4.09
CA GLU A 155 13.15 -13.68 -5.07
C GLU A 155 12.61 -13.71 -6.51
N GLY A 156 13.08 -12.75 -7.33
CA GLY A 156 12.77 -12.68 -8.76
C GLY A 156 11.38 -12.10 -9.11
N VAL A 157 10.63 -11.58 -8.12
CA VAL A 157 9.36 -10.89 -8.37
C VAL A 157 9.63 -9.48 -8.89
N LYS A 158 9.12 -9.17 -10.08
CA LYS A 158 9.14 -7.82 -10.65
C LYS A 158 8.03 -6.98 -10.04
N VAL A 159 8.33 -5.75 -9.66
CA VAL A 159 7.37 -4.84 -9.02
C VAL A 159 7.29 -3.54 -9.78
N THR A 160 6.07 -3.11 -10.10
CA THR A 160 5.79 -1.77 -10.61
C THR A 160 5.03 -0.96 -9.57
N ILE A 161 5.62 0.14 -9.09
CA ILE A 161 4.99 1.05 -8.14
C ILE A 161 4.10 2.05 -8.87
N VAL A 162 2.82 2.12 -8.51
CA VAL A 162 1.86 3.09 -9.02
C VAL A 162 1.54 4.10 -7.93
N ALA A 163 1.80 5.38 -8.17
CA ALA A 163 1.59 6.41 -7.16
C ALA A 163 1.11 7.74 -7.75
N ASP A 164 0.52 8.57 -6.89
CA ASP A 164 0.01 9.89 -7.24
C ASP A 164 1.12 10.97 -7.29
N ARG A 165 0.74 12.22 -7.57
CA ARG A 165 1.68 13.35 -7.69
C ARG A 165 2.38 13.73 -6.39
N GLY A 166 1.84 13.35 -5.23
CA GLY A 166 2.49 13.54 -3.93
C GLY A 166 3.78 12.73 -3.78
N PHE A 167 3.95 11.71 -4.62
CA PHE A 167 5.11 10.82 -4.60
C PHE A 167 6.16 11.16 -5.67
N SER A 168 5.98 12.23 -6.44
CA SER A 168 6.90 12.64 -7.52
C SER A 168 8.11 13.46 -7.02
N ASP A 169 9.02 12.81 -6.28
CA ASP A 169 10.29 13.41 -5.82
C ASP A 169 11.50 12.60 -6.36
N CYS A 170 12.59 13.29 -6.70
CA CYS A 170 13.76 12.67 -7.34
C CYS A 170 14.48 11.66 -6.45
N ALA A 171 14.58 11.94 -5.15
CA ALA A 171 15.14 10.98 -4.21
C ALA A 171 14.35 9.67 -4.18
N LYS A 172 13.04 9.71 -4.49
CA LYS A 172 12.19 8.51 -4.56
C LYS A 172 12.40 7.75 -5.87
N TYR A 173 12.55 8.44 -7.00
CA TYR A 173 12.91 7.76 -8.26
C TYR A 173 14.25 7.04 -8.13
N GLU A 174 15.25 7.67 -7.51
CA GLU A 174 16.55 7.04 -7.23
C GLU A 174 16.42 5.84 -6.28
N LEU A 175 15.60 5.94 -5.22
CA LEU A 175 15.35 4.79 -4.35
C LEU A 175 14.67 3.64 -5.12
N ILE A 176 13.58 3.92 -5.82
CA ILE A 176 12.75 2.91 -6.48
C ILE A 176 13.55 2.21 -7.59
N ASP A 177 14.17 2.97 -8.48
CA ASP A 177 14.90 2.46 -9.64
C ASP A 177 16.29 1.94 -9.25
N ASP A 178 17.14 2.83 -8.73
CA ASP A 178 18.57 2.57 -8.61
C ASP A 178 18.89 1.66 -7.41
N LYS A 179 18.09 1.69 -6.33
CA LYS A 179 18.35 0.91 -5.10
C LYS A 179 17.47 -0.32 -4.96
N LEU A 180 16.17 -0.21 -5.27
CA LEU A 180 15.21 -1.30 -5.09
C LEU A 180 14.98 -2.10 -6.39
N GLY A 181 15.40 -1.59 -7.55
CA GLY A 181 15.20 -2.26 -8.84
C GLY A 181 13.73 -2.42 -9.24
N PHE A 182 12.87 -1.53 -8.73
CA PHE A 182 11.44 -1.51 -9.05
C PHE A 182 11.15 -0.62 -10.26
N ASP A 183 10.20 -1.03 -11.07
CA ASP A 183 9.59 -0.18 -12.08
C ASP A 183 8.61 0.80 -11.43
N TYR A 184 8.24 1.88 -12.13
CA TYR A 184 7.28 2.84 -11.60
C TYR A 184 6.40 3.52 -12.66
N ILE A 185 5.20 3.87 -12.23
CA ILE A 185 4.21 4.68 -12.95
C ILE A 185 3.71 5.73 -11.95
N ILE A 186 4.36 6.89 -11.93
CA ILE A 186 4.08 7.93 -10.94
C ILE A 186 3.56 9.17 -11.65
N ARG A 187 2.42 9.68 -11.22
CA ARG A 187 1.88 10.92 -11.77
C ARG A 187 2.84 12.09 -11.46
N ILE A 188 3.19 12.88 -12.46
CA ILE A 188 4.03 14.07 -12.33
C ILE A 188 3.16 15.33 -12.35
N LYS A 189 3.58 16.37 -11.63
CA LYS A 189 2.92 17.69 -11.71
C LYS A 189 3.11 18.30 -13.10
N SER A 190 2.05 18.87 -13.66
CA SER A 190 2.09 19.45 -15.01
C SER A 190 3.00 20.69 -15.13
N ASN A 191 3.36 21.32 -14.01
CA ASN A 191 4.29 22.44 -13.95
C ASN A 191 5.76 22.02 -13.79
N THR A 192 6.06 20.72 -13.75
CA THR A 192 7.43 20.21 -13.74
C THR A 192 8.13 20.60 -15.03
N TYR A 193 9.39 21.03 -14.90
CA TYR A 193 10.24 21.33 -16.04
C TYR A 193 10.97 20.07 -16.50
N VAL A 194 10.95 19.84 -17.81
CA VAL A 194 11.61 18.72 -18.47
C VAL A 194 12.45 19.22 -19.63
N SER A 195 13.53 18.50 -19.93
CA SER A 195 14.36 18.73 -21.11
C SER A 195 14.79 17.40 -21.72
N ASN A 196 15.10 17.39 -23.01
CA ASN A 196 15.98 16.36 -23.57
C ASN A 196 17.44 16.77 -23.39
N GLU A 197 18.39 15.91 -23.75
CA GLU A 197 19.83 16.18 -23.61
C GLU A 197 20.30 17.47 -24.32
N ASN A 198 19.60 17.90 -25.37
CA ASN A 198 20.01 18.97 -26.28
C ASN A 198 19.01 20.14 -26.36
N SER A 199 17.98 20.19 -25.51
CA SER A 199 16.91 21.17 -25.57
C SER A 199 16.86 22.01 -24.32
N GLU A 200 16.41 23.26 -24.47
CA GLU A 200 16.10 24.09 -23.32
C GLU A 200 14.99 23.46 -22.45
N PRO A 201 15.08 23.60 -21.11
CA PRO A 201 14.00 23.24 -20.19
C PRO A 201 12.67 23.89 -20.56
N CYS A 202 11.61 23.09 -20.66
CA CYS A 202 10.24 23.58 -20.82
C CYS A 202 9.30 22.88 -19.85
N LYS A 203 8.13 23.47 -19.54
CA LYS A 203 7.16 22.81 -18.65
C LYS A 203 6.41 21.74 -19.42
N ILE A 204 6.09 20.64 -18.74
CA ILE A 204 5.30 19.54 -19.34
C ILE A 204 3.96 20.07 -19.91
N ILE A 205 3.33 21.02 -19.22
CA ILE A 205 2.06 21.61 -19.68
C ILE A 205 2.19 22.35 -21.02
N ASP A 206 3.33 22.97 -21.31
CA ASP A 206 3.56 23.70 -22.57
C ASP A 206 3.71 22.73 -23.75
N ILE A 207 4.15 21.50 -23.46
CA ILE A 207 4.25 20.40 -24.42
C ILE A 207 2.89 19.74 -24.67
N THR A 208 1.94 19.89 -23.74
CA THR A 208 0.65 19.18 -23.70
C THR A 208 -0.48 20.01 -24.31
N SER A 209 -0.85 19.73 -25.56
CA SER A 209 -1.95 20.41 -26.25
C SER A 209 -3.33 19.80 -25.90
N PRO A 210 -4.37 20.60 -25.59
CA PRO A 210 -5.72 20.10 -25.33
C PRO A 210 -6.33 19.41 -26.54
N GLY A 211 -7.05 18.30 -26.33
CA GLY A 211 -7.83 17.62 -27.37
C GLY A 211 -7.01 16.76 -28.34
N VAL A 212 -5.69 16.67 -28.16
CA VAL A 212 -4.80 15.83 -28.95
C VAL A 212 -4.68 14.43 -28.31
N ARG A 213 -4.37 13.42 -29.13
CA ARG A 213 -3.99 12.07 -28.68
C ARG A 213 -2.86 12.16 -27.65
N ALA A 214 -2.78 11.18 -26.74
CA ALA A 214 -1.73 11.09 -25.72
C ALA A 214 -0.34 11.35 -26.34
N LYS A 215 0.43 12.25 -25.74
CA LYS A 215 1.78 12.59 -26.20
C LYS A 215 2.80 11.86 -25.35
N THR A 216 3.74 11.20 -26.02
CA THR A 216 4.81 10.45 -25.37
C THR A 216 6.14 11.17 -25.58
N LEU A 217 6.85 11.41 -24.49
CA LEU A 217 8.20 11.96 -24.46
C LEU A 217 9.12 10.86 -23.94
N ASN A 218 10.17 10.52 -24.69
CA ASN A 218 11.12 9.47 -24.30
C ASN A 218 12.46 10.10 -23.93
N ASN A 219 13.15 9.54 -22.94
CA ASN A 219 14.49 9.97 -22.50
C ASN A 219 14.51 11.46 -22.09
N MET A 220 13.66 11.81 -21.13
CA MET A 220 13.57 13.16 -20.58
C MET A 220 14.38 13.30 -19.29
N TYR A 221 14.82 14.51 -18.99
CA TYR A 221 15.41 14.88 -17.72
C TYR A 221 14.49 15.82 -16.96
N ILE A 222 14.24 15.55 -15.69
CA ILE A 222 13.56 16.50 -14.79
C ILE A 222 14.60 17.55 -14.38
N THR A 223 14.47 18.79 -14.86
CA THR A 223 15.59 19.75 -14.91
C THR A 223 15.98 20.32 -13.55
N SER A 224 15.06 20.37 -12.59
CA SER A 224 15.36 20.77 -11.21
C SER A 224 16.37 19.85 -10.52
N GLN A 225 16.52 18.61 -10.99
CA GLN A 225 17.31 17.58 -10.32
C GLN A 225 18.18 16.72 -11.26
N LYS A 226 18.17 16.97 -12.58
CA LYS A 226 18.88 16.19 -13.62
C LYS A 226 18.63 14.67 -13.60
N LYS A 227 17.53 14.19 -13.03
CA LYS A 227 17.16 12.76 -13.07
C LYS A 227 16.62 12.41 -14.44
N HIS A 228 17.19 11.36 -15.04
CA HIS A 228 16.71 10.77 -16.29
C HIS A 228 15.43 9.96 -16.04
N ILE A 229 14.47 10.09 -16.95
CA ILE A 229 13.18 9.41 -16.96
C ILE A 229 13.00 8.81 -18.36
N ASN A 230 12.79 7.49 -18.40
CA ASN A 230 12.67 6.73 -19.64
C ASN A 230 11.50 7.19 -20.52
N LYS A 231 10.33 7.44 -19.91
CA LYS A 231 9.12 7.81 -20.64
C LYS A 231 8.21 8.67 -19.78
N ILE A 232 7.67 9.73 -20.39
CA ILE A 232 6.60 10.56 -19.85
C ILE A 232 5.43 10.53 -20.83
N VAL A 233 4.22 10.27 -20.34
CA VAL A 233 2.97 10.25 -21.11
C VAL A 233 2.06 11.36 -20.60
N CYS A 234 1.67 12.26 -21.51
CA CYS A 234 0.83 13.41 -21.20
C CYS A 234 -0.52 13.33 -21.94
N VAL A 235 -1.60 13.55 -21.22
CA VAL A 235 -2.98 13.53 -21.75
C VAL A 235 -3.78 14.71 -21.21
N LYS A 236 -4.42 15.46 -22.11
CA LYS A 236 -5.41 16.50 -21.77
C LYS A 236 -6.63 16.38 -22.70
N LYS A 237 -7.62 15.60 -22.29
CA LYS A 237 -8.92 15.52 -23.00
C LYS A 237 -9.72 16.81 -22.79
N LYS A 238 -10.69 17.06 -23.68
CA LYS A 238 -11.48 18.31 -23.73
C LYS A 238 -12.14 18.67 -22.39
N ASP A 239 -12.62 17.67 -21.66
CA ASP A 239 -13.35 17.87 -20.39
C ASP A 239 -12.47 17.72 -19.13
N MET A 240 -11.14 17.57 -19.30
CA MET A 240 -10.22 17.47 -18.16
C MET A 240 -9.88 18.85 -17.61
N LYS A 241 -10.10 19.05 -16.30
CA LYS A 241 -9.70 20.27 -15.58
C LYS A 241 -8.19 20.52 -15.65
N GLU A 242 -7.40 19.47 -15.48
CA GLU A 242 -5.93 19.51 -15.52
C GLU A 242 -5.41 18.41 -16.43
N ALA A 243 -4.25 18.63 -17.06
CA ALA A 243 -3.54 17.58 -17.77
C ALA A 243 -3.08 16.47 -16.81
N TRP A 244 -3.10 15.23 -17.28
CA TRP A 244 -2.47 14.11 -16.60
C TRP A 244 -1.12 13.85 -17.24
N CYS A 245 -0.08 13.90 -16.43
CA CYS A 245 1.30 13.63 -16.83
C CYS A 245 1.77 12.47 -15.96
N ILE A 246 2.22 11.39 -16.58
CA ILE A 246 2.64 10.14 -15.95
C ILE A 246 4.04 9.83 -16.44
#